data_AF-A0A8T0W0V1-F1
#
_entry.id   AF-A0A8T0W0V1-F1
#
_cell.length_a   1.000
_cell.length_b   1.000
_cell.length_c   1.000
_cell.angle_alpha   90.00
_cell.angle_beta   90.00
_cell.angle_gamma   90.00
#
_symmetry.space_group_name_H-M   'P 1'
#
loop_
_entity.id
_entity.type
_entity.pdbx_description
1 polymer ?
#
loop_
_entity_poly.entity_id
_entity_poly.type
_entity_poly.pdbx_seq_one_letter_code
_entity_poly.pdbx_strand_id
1 'polypeptide(L)'
;MSFKSENDAYQIYNAYARRISFSIRKSTTRLKPDGTVYQKHMVCSNQGQRAKHSKHQTSKENATKRTCCDARIQFSVSREEIWTVQKIVFDHNHYLASPNKVNKLRSQRRIKEADKQLISQIREAGIQPAKVYEFFKQWYGGVENVPFTLMDCNNMIGRERRKYLPSNDAQTLLEYLKNKQLEDPTFFMPYN
;
A
#
# COMPACT_ATOMS: atom_id res chain seq x y z
N MET A 1 0.83 -27.23 -4.32
CA MET A 1 0.00 -26.13 -4.87
C MET A 1 0.89 -25.24 -5.72
N SER A 2 0.43 -24.86 -6.91
CA SER A 2 1.18 -24.05 -7.88
C SER A 2 0.36 -22.87 -8.44
N PHE A 3 1.04 -21.82 -8.90
CA PHE A 3 0.44 -20.59 -9.42
C PHE A 3 1.17 -20.11 -10.68
N LYS A 4 0.43 -19.41 -11.55
CA LYS A 4 0.95 -18.90 -12.83
C LYS A 4 1.68 -17.56 -12.72
N SER A 5 1.61 -16.88 -11.57
CA SER A 5 2.25 -15.59 -11.36
C SER A 5 2.57 -15.32 -9.89
N GLU A 6 3.49 -14.38 -9.64
CA GLU A 6 3.77 -13.88 -8.28
C GLU A 6 2.50 -13.28 -7.64
N ASN A 7 1.66 -12.60 -8.44
CA ASN A 7 0.46 -11.97 -7.95
C ASN A 7 -0.55 -13.01 -7.47
N ASP A 8 -0.77 -14.10 -8.22
CA ASP A 8 -1.71 -15.16 -7.81
C ASP A 8 -1.24 -15.85 -6.52
N ALA A 9 0.06 -16.17 -6.45
CA ALA A 9 0.69 -16.70 -5.24
C ALA A 9 0.52 -15.73 -4.05
N TYR A 10 0.68 -14.43 -4.29
CA TYR A 10 0.49 -13.39 -3.29
C TYR A 10 -0.96 -13.30 -2.82
N GLN A 11 -1.94 -13.27 -3.74
CA GLN A 11 -3.35 -13.15 -3.38
C GLN A 11 -3.81 -14.35 -2.55
N ILE A 12 -3.35 -15.56 -2.89
CA ILE A 12 -3.71 -16.77 -2.15
C ILE A 12 -3.16 -16.74 -0.72
N TYR A 13 -1.89 -16.38 -0.55
CA TYR A 13 -1.33 -16.24 0.80
C TYR A 13 -1.92 -15.05 1.56
N ASN A 14 -2.24 -13.95 0.88
CA ASN A 14 -2.88 -12.79 1.50
C ASN A 14 -4.31 -13.10 1.95
N ALA A 15 -5.04 -13.93 1.21
CA ALA A 15 -6.36 -14.43 1.59
C ALA A 15 -6.29 -15.36 2.82
N TYR A 16 -5.30 -16.25 2.85
CA TYR A 16 -4.99 -17.03 4.06
C TYR A 16 -4.69 -16.11 5.26
N ALA A 17 -3.81 -15.13 5.07
CA ALA A 17 -3.44 -14.18 6.12
C ALA A 17 -4.62 -13.33 6.61
N ARG A 18 -5.55 -13.00 5.71
CA ARG A 18 -6.82 -12.33 6.05
C ARG A 18 -7.66 -13.18 7.00
N ARG A 19 -7.84 -14.47 6.68
CA ARG A 19 -8.61 -15.42 7.50
C ARG A 19 -7.99 -15.63 8.89
N ILE A 20 -6.67 -15.68 8.95
CA ILE A 20 -5.92 -15.86 10.21
C ILE A 20 -5.63 -14.50 10.89
N SER A 21 -6.06 -13.38 10.31
CA SER A 21 -5.94 -12.04 10.89
C SER A 21 -4.51 -11.53 11.12
N PHE A 22 -3.61 -11.74 10.15
CA PHE A 22 -2.29 -11.12 10.13
C PHE A 22 -1.98 -10.43 8.80
N SER A 23 -0.99 -9.54 8.82
CA SER A 23 -0.51 -8.84 7.62
C SER A 23 0.72 -9.54 7.06
N ILE A 24 0.82 -9.62 5.74
CA ILE A 24 2.01 -10.16 5.06
C ILE A 24 2.84 -9.06 4.41
N ARG A 25 4.08 -9.40 4.04
CA ARG A 25 4.95 -8.60 3.18
C ARG A 25 5.78 -9.50 2.26
N LYS A 26 6.08 -9.01 1.06
CA LYS A 26 7.14 -9.62 0.23
C LYS A 26 8.49 -9.46 0.96
N SER A 27 9.29 -10.50 0.94
CA SER A 27 10.60 -10.54 1.62
C SER A 27 11.67 -11.04 0.64
N THR A 28 12.59 -11.86 1.13
CA THR A 28 13.69 -12.46 0.38
C THR A 28 13.28 -12.95 -1.01
N THR A 29 14.02 -12.49 -2.01
CA THR A 29 13.98 -12.99 -3.39
C THR A 29 15.36 -13.56 -3.67
N ARG A 30 15.45 -14.82 -4.12
CA ARG A 30 16.71 -15.40 -4.56
C ARG A 30 16.70 -15.59 -6.06
N LEU A 31 17.80 -15.19 -6.67
CA LEU A 31 18.00 -15.18 -8.11
C LEU A 31 19.03 -16.23 -8.49
N LYS A 32 18.87 -16.82 -9.68
CA LYS A 32 19.89 -17.62 -10.34
C LYS A 32 20.96 -16.70 -10.95
N PRO A 33 22.09 -17.25 -11.43
CA PRO A 33 23.12 -16.45 -12.11
C PRO A 33 22.61 -15.67 -13.32
N ASP A 34 21.59 -16.18 -14.01
CA ASP A 34 20.92 -15.52 -15.15
C ASP A 34 19.95 -14.40 -14.75
N GLY A 35 19.83 -14.09 -13.45
CA GLY A 35 18.91 -13.07 -12.92
C GLY A 35 17.47 -13.55 -12.73
N THR A 36 17.12 -14.77 -13.14
CA THR A 36 15.76 -15.30 -12.96
C THR A 36 15.48 -15.64 -11.49
N VAL A 37 14.28 -15.32 -11.01
CA VAL A 37 13.86 -15.70 -9.65
C VAL A 37 13.73 -17.22 -9.58
N TYR A 38 14.34 -17.86 -8.58
CA TYR A 38 14.09 -19.28 -8.29
C TYR A 38 13.39 -19.49 -6.96
N GLN A 39 13.41 -18.49 -6.07
CA GLN A 39 12.79 -18.60 -4.76
C GLN A 39 12.29 -17.24 -4.27
N LYS A 40 11.11 -17.24 -3.65
CA LYS A 40 10.51 -16.05 -3.05
C LYS A 40 9.87 -16.36 -1.72
N HIS A 41 10.07 -15.48 -0.74
CA HIS A 41 9.42 -15.58 0.56
C HIS A 41 8.35 -14.49 0.71
N MET A 42 7.19 -14.87 1.22
CA MET A 42 6.20 -13.94 1.76
C MET A 42 6.03 -14.23 3.24
N VAL A 43 6.11 -13.20 4.07
CA VAL A 43 6.38 -13.34 5.50
C VAL A 43 5.41 -12.49 6.29
N CYS A 44 5.22 -12.81 7.56
CA CYS A 44 4.49 -11.95 8.48
C CYS A 44 5.11 -10.54 8.53
N SER A 45 4.28 -9.51 8.67
CA SER A 45 4.73 -8.12 8.86
C SER A 45 5.66 -7.97 10.06
N ASN A 46 5.53 -8.85 11.05
CA ASN A 46 6.29 -8.85 12.29
C ASN A 46 7.60 -9.66 12.18
N GLN A 47 7.94 -10.21 11.01
CA GLN A 47 9.19 -10.95 10.80
C GLN A 47 10.42 -10.06 10.93
N GLY A 48 11.45 -10.63 11.58
CA GLY A 48 12.79 -10.09 11.69
C GLY A 48 12.88 -8.96 12.71
N GLN A 49 14.03 -8.30 12.74
CA GLN A 49 14.25 -7.06 13.49
C GLN A 49 14.38 -5.90 12.50
N ARG A 50 14.24 -4.66 12.96
CA ARG A 50 14.56 -3.49 12.13
C ARG A 50 15.99 -3.06 12.46
N ALA A 51 16.80 -2.76 11.45
CA ALA A 51 18.12 -2.16 11.68
C ALA A 51 17.93 -0.83 12.44
N LYS A 52 18.72 -0.60 13.50
CA LYS A 52 18.76 0.67 14.21
C LYS A 52 19.42 1.71 13.29
N HIS A 53 18.63 2.41 12.48
CA HIS A 53 19.15 3.58 11.77
C HIS A 53 19.28 4.75 12.75
N SER A 54 20.44 5.41 12.74
CA SER A 54 20.87 6.37 13.76
C SER A 54 20.35 7.81 13.52
N LYS A 55 20.40 8.58 14.63
CA LYS A 55 20.47 10.04 14.82
C LYS A 55 19.37 11.00 14.34
N HIS A 56 18.35 10.57 13.60
CA HIS A 56 17.14 11.40 13.41
C HIS A 56 15.90 10.72 14.01
N GLN A 57 15.92 10.56 15.32
CA GLN A 57 14.75 10.18 16.12
C GLN A 57 13.77 11.36 16.14
N THR A 58 12.92 11.44 15.11
CA THR A 58 11.69 12.23 15.21
C THR A 58 10.72 11.49 16.12
N SER A 59 10.12 12.21 17.06
CA SER A 59 9.40 11.76 18.27
C SER A 59 8.05 11.07 18.03
N LYS A 60 7.93 10.30 16.95
CA LYS A 60 6.95 9.22 16.83
C LYS A 60 7.72 7.99 16.42
N GLU A 61 8.31 7.33 17.43
CA GLU A 61 8.62 5.92 17.31
C GLU A 61 7.38 5.24 16.72
N ASN A 62 7.44 4.93 15.42
CA ASN A 62 6.57 3.92 14.85
C ASN A 62 6.96 2.65 15.59
N ALA A 63 6.38 2.42 16.77
CA ALA A 63 6.67 1.28 17.62
C ALA A 63 6.54 0.02 16.75
N THR A 64 7.68 -0.44 16.26
CA THR A 64 7.71 -1.45 15.21
C THR A 64 7.35 -2.77 15.86
N LYS A 65 6.19 -3.32 15.51
CA LYS A 65 5.69 -4.65 15.94
C LYS A 65 6.53 -5.83 15.45
N ARG A 66 7.79 -5.63 15.04
CA ARG A 66 8.66 -6.70 14.57
C ARG A 66 9.14 -7.52 15.77
N THR A 67 8.52 -8.68 15.96
CA THR A 67 8.74 -9.59 17.08
C THR A 67 9.63 -10.76 16.70
N CYS A 68 10.36 -10.71 15.59
CA CYS A 68 11.09 -11.87 15.03
C CYS A 68 10.18 -13.05 14.64
N CYS A 69 8.92 -12.80 14.29
CA CYS A 69 7.97 -13.84 13.87
C CYS A 69 8.48 -14.62 12.64
N ASP A 70 8.48 -15.96 12.66
CA ASP A 70 8.92 -16.78 11.50
C ASP A 70 7.77 -17.24 10.58
N ALA A 71 6.52 -16.88 10.88
CA ALA A 71 5.39 -17.21 10.01
C ALA A 71 5.63 -16.72 8.57
N ARG A 72 5.64 -17.66 7.63
CA ARG A 72 6.00 -17.41 6.22
C ARG A 72 5.53 -18.51 5.29
N ILE A 73 5.45 -18.16 4.02
CA ILE A 73 5.39 -19.09 2.90
C ILE A 73 6.60 -18.88 2.00
N GLN A 74 7.13 -20.00 1.51
CA GLN A 74 8.24 -20.06 0.58
C GLN A 74 7.77 -20.69 -0.73
N PHE A 75 8.06 -20.01 -1.83
CA PHE A 75 7.80 -20.48 -3.18
C PHE A 75 9.12 -20.81 -3.88
N SER A 76 9.14 -21.90 -4.65
CA SER A 76 10.07 -22.06 -5.78
C SER A 76 9.44 -21.56 -7.05
N VAL A 77 10.28 -21.01 -7.92
CA VAL A 77 9.87 -20.51 -9.23
C VAL A 77 10.63 -21.29 -10.31
N SER A 78 9.89 -21.95 -11.19
CA SER A 78 10.47 -22.68 -12.33
C SER A 78 10.98 -21.70 -13.39
N ARG A 79 11.66 -22.21 -14.44
CA ARG A 79 12.04 -21.38 -15.60
C ARG A 79 10.81 -20.89 -16.39
N GLU A 80 9.71 -21.62 -16.31
CA GLU A 80 8.41 -21.27 -16.91
C GLU A 80 7.58 -20.34 -15.99
N GLU A 81 8.22 -19.71 -15.01
CA GLU A 81 7.58 -18.83 -14.02
C GLU A 81 6.43 -19.47 -13.23
N ILE A 82 6.45 -20.80 -13.06
CA ILE A 82 5.46 -21.49 -12.23
C ILE A 82 5.90 -21.43 -10.77
N TRP A 83 5.05 -20.82 -9.95
CA TRP A 83 5.28 -20.63 -8.51
C TRP A 83 4.73 -21.81 -7.72
N THR A 84 5.59 -22.63 -7.13
CA THR A 84 5.18 -23.80 -6.35
C THR A 84 5.49 -23.60 -4.87
N VAL A 85 4.52 -23.90 -4.00
CA VAL A 85 4.72 -23.86 -2.54
C VAL A 85 5.73 -24.92 -2.13
N GLN A 86 6.84 -24.51 -1.52
CA GLN A 86 7.86 -25.42 -0.97
C GLN A 86 7.72 -25.63 0.53
N LYS A 87 7.47 -24.55 1.28
CA LYS A 87 7.40 -24.59 2.74
C LYS A 87 6.43 -23.53 3.25
N ILE A 88 5.68 -23.90 4.29
CA ILE A 88 4.87 -22.96 5.07
C ILE A 88 5.23 -23.14 6.54
N VAL A 89 5.38 -22.02 7.25
CA VAL A 89 5.48 -21.95 8.71
C VAL A 89 4.27 -21.18 9.20
N PHE A 90 3.46 -21.83 10.03
CA PHE A 90 2.18 -21.29 10.49
C PHE A 90 2.29 -20.53 11.81
N ASP A 91 3.25 -20.88 12.66
CA ASP A 91 3.31 -20.37 14.03
C ASP A 91 3.67 -18.89 14.11
N HIS A 92 2.90 -18.18 14.93
CA HIS A 92 3.12 -16.78 15.26
C HIS A 92 3.55 -16.63 16.71
N ASN A 93 4.50 -15.74 16.97
CA ASN A 93 4.97 -15.41 18.32
C ASN A 93 4.35 -14.12 18.88
N HIS A 94 3.23 -13.69 18.30
CA HIS A 94 2.52 -12.48 18.68
C HIS A 94 1.03 -12.67 18.48
N TYR A 95 0.23 -11.88 19.20
CA TYR A 95 -1.22 -11.86 18.99
C TYR A 95 -1.57 -11.42 17.57
N LEU A 96 -2.58 -12.09 17.02
CA LEU A 96 -3.17 -11.78 15.72
C LEU A 96 -4.19 -10.65 15.90
N ALA A 97 -4.57 -9.99 14.80
CA ALA A 97 -5.55 -8.92 14.87
C ALA A 97 -6.94 -9.47 15.18
N SER A 98 -7.79 -8.66 15.81
CA SER A 98 -9.21 -8.99 15.94
C SER A 98 -9.86 -9.06 14.55
N PRO A 99 -10.83 -9.97 14.32
CA PRO A 99 -11.53 -10.10 13.03
C PRO A 99 -12.08 -8.77 12.49
N ASN A 100 -12.65 -7.93 13.37
CA ASN A 100 -13.23 -6.63 13.02
C ASN A 100 -12.19 -5.62 12.49
N LYS A 101 -10.90 -5.84 12.75
CA LYS A 101 -9.80 -4.94 12.36
C LYS A 101 -8.95 -5.49 11.21
N VAL A 102 -9.29 -6.66 10.67
CA VAL A 102 -8.53 -7.31 9.58
C VAL A 102 -8.44 -6.43 8.35
N ASN A 103 -9.50 -5.71 8.00
CA ASN A 103 -9.53 -4.75 6.88
C ASN A 103 -8.50 -3.63 7.00
N LYS A 104 -8.04 -3.35 8.22
CA LYS A 104 -7.05 -2.29 8.50
C LYS A 104 -5.61 -2.80 8.47
N LEU A 105 -5.39 -4.11 8.35
CA LEU A 105 -4.05 -4.68 8.21
C LEU A 105 -3.39 -4.21 6.92
N ARG A 106 -2.08 -3.94 6.97
CA ARG A 106 -1.36 -3.29 5.87
C ARG A 106 -1.53 -4.00 4.51
N SER A 107 -1.44 -5.33 4.48
CA SER A 107 -1.60 -6.12 3.25
C SER A 107 -3.06 -6.33 2.82
N GLN A 108 -4.01 -6.05 3.70
CA GLN A 108 -5.45 -6.20 3.47
C GLN A 108 -6.11 -4.89 3.02
N ARG A 109 -5.49 -3.75 3.32
CA ARG A 109 -5.97 -2.44 2.88
C ARG A 109 -5.81 -2.31 1.37
N ARG A 110 -6.88 -1.88 0.70
CA ARG A 110 -6.89 -1.60 -0.73
C ARG A 110 -7.88 -0.47 -1.01
N ILE A 111 -7.46 0.48 -1.84
CA ILE A 111 -8.36 1.43 -2.47
C ILE A 111 -8.76 0.79 -3.81
N LYS A 112 -10.05 0.45 -3.96
CA LYS A 112 -10.55 -0.17 -5.21
C LYS A 112 -10.48 0.87 -6.33
N GLU A 113 -10.41 0.43 -7.59
CA GLU A 113 -10.37 1.38 -8.71
C GLU A 113 -11.59 2.30 -8.73
N ALA A 114 -12.79 1.79 -8.39
CA ALA A 114 -13.99 2.61 -8.23
C ALA A 114 -13.82 3.69 -7.14
N ASP A 115 -13.26 3.33 -5.97
CA ASP A 115 -12.98 4.31 -4.91
C ASP A 115 -11.94 5.35 -5.37
N LYS A 116 -10.94 4.95 -6.18
CA LYS A 116 -9.95 5.89 -6.73
C LYS A 116 -10.60 6.89 -7.68
N GLN A 117 -11.43 6.42 -8.61
CA GLN A 117 -12.16 7.29 -9.53
C GLN A 117 -13.04 8.28 -8.77
N LEU A 118 -13.72 7.80 -7.72
CA LEU A 118 -14.53 8.67 -6.87
C LEU A 118 -13.68 9.70 -6.11
N ILE A 119 -12.51 9.30 -5.60
CA ILE A 119 -11.55 10.25 -5.00
C ILE A 119 -11.17 11.33 -6.03
N SER A 120 -10.83 10.95 -7.26
CA SER A 120 -10.45 11.91 -8.31
C SER A 120 -11.60 12.88 -8.63
N GLN A 121 -12.82 12.39 -8.81
CA GLN A 121 -14.01 13.22 -9.05
C GLN A 121 -14.29 14.21 -7.91
N ILE A 122 -14.23 13.74 -6.66
CA ILE A 122 -14.38 14.60 -5.47
C ILE A 122 -13.30 15.70 -5.46
N ARG A 123 -12.08 15.36 -5.88
CA ARG A 123 -10.95 16.30 -5.94
C ARG A 123 -11.08 17.31 -7.07
N GLU A 124 -11.62 16.91 -8.23
CA GLU A 124 -11.96 17.77 -9.36
C GLU A 124 -13.06 18.77 -8.99
N ALA A 125 -14.05 18.35 -8.19
CA ALA A 125 -15.07 19.23 -7.62
C ALA A 125 -14.55 20.21 -6.54
N GLY A 126 -13.22 20.31 -6.34
CA GLY A 126 -12.60 21.26 -5.42
C GLY A 126 -12.64 20.88 -3.94
N ILE A 127 -13.18 19.70 -3.58
CA ILE A 127 -13.31 19.30 -2.18
C ILE A 127 -11.93 19.03 -1.57
N GLN A 128 -11.63 19.68 -0.44
CA GLN A 128 -10.35 19.57 0.25
C GLN A 128 -9.99 18.12 0.62
N PRO A 129 -8.70 17.71 0.57
CA PRO A 129 -8.29 16.33 0.84
C PRO A 129 -8.75 15.82 2.21
N ALA A 130 -8.79 16.71 3.21
CA ALA A 130 -9.26 16.40 4.55
C ALA A 130 -10.71 15.90 4.59
N LYS A 131 -11.59 16.43 3.72
CA LYS A 131 -13.01 16.05 3.67
C LYS A 131 -13.27 14.78 2.86
N VAL A 132 -12.36 14.38 1.98
CA VAL A 132 -12.51 13.17 1.14
C VAL A 132 -12.65 11.93 2.02
N TYR A 133 -11.80 11.78 3.04
CA TYR A 133 -11.88 10.62 3.92
C TYR A 133 -13.13 10.64 4.80
N GLU A 134 -13.59 11.82 5.25
CA GLU A 134 -14.86 11.94 5.98
C GLU A 134 -16.05 11.49 5.13
N PHE A 135 -16.07 11.86 3.85
CA PHE A 135 -17.06 11.34 2.90
C PHE A 135 -17.03 9.80 2.87
N PHE A 136 -15.86 9.18 2.75
CA PHE A 136 -15.77 7.72 2.72
C PHE A 136 -16.17 7.05 4.03
N LYS A 137 -15.95 7.69 5.19
CA LYS A 137 -16.49 7.17 6.46
C LYS A 137 -18.01 7.12 6.43
N GLN A 138 -18.67 8.17 5.92
CA GLN A 138 -20.12 8.20 5.81
C GLN A 138 -20.62 7.20 4.75
N TRP A 139 -19.97 7.16 3.58
CA TRP A 139 -20.29 6.24 2.48
C TRP A 139 -20.26 4.77 2.88
N TYR A 140 -19.25 4.37 3.66
CA TYR A 140 -19.11 3.00 4.16
C TYR A 140 -19.83 2.74 5.49
N GLY A 141 -20.58 3.72 6.03
CA GLY A 141 -21.34 3.55 7.27
C GLY A 141 -20.47 3.42 8.52
N GLY A 142 -19.29 4.02 8.54
CA GLY A 142 -18.41 4.08 9.70
C GLY A 142 -16.94 3.77 9.38
N VAL A 143 -16.05 4.16 10.30
CA VAL A 143 -14.60 4.03 10.13
C VAL A 143 -14.16 2.57 9.97
N GLU A 144 -14.80 1.63 10.67
CA GLU A 144 -14.42 0.21 10.66
C GLU A 144 -14.64 -0.45 9.28
N ASN A 145 -15.64 0.03 8.54
CA ASN A 145 -16.03 -0.53 7.24
C ASN A 145 -15.19 0.01 6.07
N VAL A 146 -14.49 1.15 6.26
CA VAL A 146 -13.65 1.72 5.19
C VAL A 146 -12.48 0.77 4.89
N PRO A 147 -12.24 0.35 3.63
CA PRO A 147 -11.20 -0.63 3.31
C PRO A 147 -9.76 -0.06 3.31
N PHE A 148 -9.60 1.22 3.60
CA PHE A 148 -8.32 1.94 3.64
C PHE A 148 -8.27 2.93 4.80
N THR A 149 -7.10 3.52 5.06
CA THR A 149 -6.94 4.56 6.10
C THR A 149 -6.89 5.96 5.49
N LEU A 150 -7.05 6.98 6.33
CA LEU A 150 -6.82 8.38 5.97
C LEU A 150 -5.46 8.57 5.28
N MET A 151 -4.42 7.93 5.82
CA MET A 151 -3.07 7.98 5.27
C MET A 151 -3.01 7.38 3.85
N ASP A 152 -3.71 6.28 3.59
CA ASP A 152 -3.75 5.69 2.24
C ASP A 152 -4.46 6.61 1.24
N CYS A 153 -5.57 7.23 1.66
CA CYS A 153 -6.31 8.22 0.87
C CYS A 153 -5.41 9.42 0.51
N ASN A 154 -4.73 10.00 1.51
CA ASN A 154 -3.80 11.10 1.30
C ASN A 154 -2.62 10.71 0.39
N ASN A 155 -2.08 9.50 0.56
CA ASN A 155 -1.02 8.98 -0.29
C ASN A 155 -1.47 8.72 -1.73
N MET A 156 -2.76 8.44 -1.96
CA MET A 156 -3.36 8.35 -3.29
C MET A 156 -3.46 9.73 -3.94
N ILE A 157 -4.07 10.69 -3.25
CA ILE A 157 -4.22 12.08 -3.72
C ILE A 157 -2.85 12.69 -4.02
N GLY A 158 -1.87 12.50 -3.15
CA GLY A 158 -0.50 12.96 -3.36
C GLY A 158 0.18 12.30 -4.56
N ARG A 159 -0.10 11.02 -4.83
CA ARG A 159 0.41 10.32 -6.03
C ARG A 159 -0.20 10.88 -7.31
N GLU A 160 -1.49 11.19 -7.31
CA GLU A 160 -2.15 11.81 -8.46
C GLU A 160 -1.60 13.20 -8.75
N ARG A 161 -1.43 14.04 -7.71
CA ARG A 161 -0.82 15.37 -7.86
C ARG A 161 0.57 15.33 -8.49
N ARG A 162 1.41 14.38 -8.09
CA ARG A 162 2.76 14.21 -8.66
C ARG A 162 2.77 13.85 -10.15
N LYS A 163 1.68 13.33 -10.72
CA LYS A 163 1.61 13.08 -12.16
C LYS A 163 1.55 14.39 -12.97
N TYR A 164 0.92 15.42 -12.42
CA TYR A 164 0.80 16.73 -13.04
C TYR A 164 1.97 17.66 -12.69
N LEU A 165 2.72 17.35 -11.63
CA LEU A 165 3.90 18.10 -11.18
C LEU A 165 5.12 17.16 -11.04
N PRO A 166 5.61 16.54 -12.13
CA PRO A 166 6.68 15.55 -12.08
C PRO A 166 8.02 16.11 -11.59
N SER A 167 8.41 17.29 -12.06
CA SER A 167 9.73 17.89 -11.77
C SER A 167 9.77 18.63 -10.44
N ASN A 168 8.60 18.89 -9.82
CA ASN A 168 8.47 19.67 -8.60
C ASN A 168 9.19 21.03 -8.66
N ASP A 169 9.40 21.55 -9.87
CA ASP A 169 10.05 22.82 -10.16
C ASP A 169 9.02 23.94 -10.36
N ALA A 170 9.47 25.19 -10.22
CA ALA A 170 8.60 26.35 -10.35
C ALA A 170 8.01 26.48 -11.77
N GLN A 171 8.72 25.96 -12.78
CA GLN A 171 8.33 26.08 -14.19
C GLN A 171 7.16 25.16 -14.54
N THR A 172 7.19 23.90 -14.11
CA THR A 172 6.07 22.96 -14.28
C THR A 172 4.84 23.46 -13.52
N LEU A 173 5.03 24.07 -12.34
CA LEU A 173 3.94 24.68 -11.59
C LEU A 173 3.33 25.87 -12.34
N LEU A 174 4.17 26.76 -12.90
CA LEU A 174 3.72 27.90 -13.69
C LEU A 174 2.93 27.45 -14.93
N GLU A 175 3.42 26.44 -15.64
CA GLU A 175 2.74 25.88 -16.81
C GLU A 175 1.39 25.25 -16.43
N TYR A 176 1.34 24.48 -15.33
CA TYR A 176 0.10 23.94 -14.79
C TYR A 176 -0.91 25.04 -14.44
N LEU A 177 -0.47 26.10 -13.76
CA LEU A 177 -1.35 27.21 -13.36
C LEU A 177 -1.86 28.01 -14.58
N LYS A 178 -1.02 28.21 -15.60
CA LYS A 178 -1.45 28.83 -16.88
C LYS A 178 -2.49 27.98 -17.60
N ASN A 179 -2.28 26.67 -17.68
CA ASN A 179 -3.26 25.76 -18.29
C ASN A 179 -4.59 25.77 -17.50
N LYS A 180 -4.53 25.85 -16.17
CA LYS A 180 -5.73 26.00 -15.33
C LYS A 180 -6.49 27.30 -15.59
N GLN A 181 -5.78 28.40 -15.84
CA GLN A 181 -6.38 29.68 -16.21
C GLN A 181 -7.04 29.66 -17.60
N LEU A 182 -6.51 28.86 -18.53
CA LEU A 182 -7.13 28.64 -19.84
C LEU A 182 -8.41 27.77 -19.73
N GLU A 183 -8.40 26.75 -18.88
CA GLU A 183 -9.55 25.86 -18.64
C GLU A 183 -10.68 26.57 -17.88
N ASP A 184 -10.33 27.41 -16.90
CA ASP A 184 -11.25 28.13 -16.04
C ASP A 184 -10.89 29.63 -16.03
N PRO A 185 -11.59 30.46 -16.84
CA PRO A 185 -11.35 31.91 -16.88
C PRO A 185 -11.57 32.63 -15.54
N THR A 186 -12.25 31.99 -14.58
CA THR A 186 -12.44 32.54 -13.23
C THR A 186 -11.26 32.25 -12.29
N PHE A 187 -10.33 31.40 -12.72
CA PHE A 187 -9.11 31.10 -11.99
C PHE A 187 -8.14 32.29 -12.04
N PHE A 188 -8.04 33.00 -10.92
CA PHE A 188 -7.15 34.16 -10.78
C PHE A 188 -5.79 33.74 -10.21
N MET A 189 -4.73 33.98 -10.98
CA MET A 189 -3.34 33.89 -10.50
C MET A 189 -2.83 35.31 -10.23
N PRO A 190 -2.60 35.72 -8.97
CA PRO A 190 -1.91 36.98 -8.69
C PRO A 190 -0.46 36.84 -9.15
N TYR A 191 -0.06 37.60 -10.16
CA TYR A 191 1.34 37.79 -10.52
C TYR A 191 1.95 38.81 -9.53
N ASN A 192 3.06 38.44 -8.87
CA ASN A 192 3.98 39.37 -8.22
C ASN A 192 5.15 39.66 -9.16
#